data_AF-A0A2S7W1R2-F1
#
_entry.id   AF-A0A2S7W1R2-F1
#
_cell.length_a   1.000
_cell.length_b   1.000
_cell.length_c   1.000
_cell.angle_alpha   90.00
_cell.angle_beta   90.00
_cell.angle_gamma   90.00
#
_symmetry.space_group_name_H-M   'P 1'
#
loop_
_entity.id
_entity.type
_entity.pdbx_description
1 polymer ?
#
loop_
_entity_poly.entity_id
_entity_poly.type
_entity_poly.pdbx_seq_one_letter_code
_entity_poly.pdbx_strand_id
1 'polypeptide(L)'
;MTREKFDQIYIRAAERKGGDIALEQRLSLPLSCNELKAITDDRWLACLTQKIFQCGIRWQVVRNKWAGFEDVFFGFNIEKMGLMPEEMWERKAQNPEIIRDLKKVMTIPENANMIHRAAVEHGSFANMVAEWPEQDIVGLWLYLKKHGKRLGGKTGAYSLRAMGKDSFLFTKDVESYLRHTGIVDGGRDTLKSWRNAQHAFNDWQQESGRSLTEISQIIAYSVGDNRV
;
A
#
# COMPACT_ATOMS: atom_id res chain seq x y z
N MET A 1 25.44 15.35 -5.86
CA MET A 1 25.72 14.07 -6.54
C MET A 1 24.68 13.88 -7.62
N THR A 2 25.11 13.57 -8.84
CA THR A 2 24.21 13.26 -9.96
C THR A 2 23.52 11.93 -9.68
N ARG A 3 22.19 11.90 -9.75
CA ARG A 3 21.41 10.68 -9.51
C ARG A 3 21.70 9.65 -10.62
N GLU A 4 21.78 8.37 -10.25
CA GLU A 4 21.88 7.27 -11.23
C GLU A 4 20.72 7.32 -12.21
N LYS A 5 21.03 7.15 -13.50
CA LYS A 5 20.05 7.11 -14.59
C LYS A 5 19.21 5.85 -14.51
N PHE A 6 17.93 5.95 -14.84
CA PHE A 6 17.01 4.82 -14.71
C PHE A 6 17.43 3.65 -15.60
N ASP A 7 17.92 3.93 -16.82
CA ASP A 7 18.39 2.89 -17.74
C ASP A 7 19.50 2.02 -17.13
N GLN A 8 20.38 2.59 -16.30
CA GLN A 8 21.44 1.84 -15.63
C GLN A 8 20.87 0.91 -14.54
N ILE A 9 19.86 1.38 -13.81
CA ILE A 9 19.13 0.57 -12.83
C ILE A 9 18.41 -0.58 -13.54
N TYR A 10 17.79 -0.30 -14.69
CA TYR A 10 17.08 -1.28 -15.50
C TYR A 10 18.01 -2.36 -16.03
N ILE A 11 19.13 -1.99 -16.66
CA ILE A 11 20.14 -2.94 -17.17
C ILE A 11 20.60 -3.86 -16.05
N ARG A 12 20.95 -3.29 -14.89
CA ARG A 12 21.35 -4.07 -13.72
C ARG A 12 20.26 -5.02 -13.23
N ALA A 13 19.00 -4.59 -13.22
CA ALA A 13 17.88 -5.46 -12.85
C ALA A 13 17.68 -6.60 -13.86
N ALA A 14 17.78 -6.31 -15.15
CA ALA A 14 17.59 -7.29 -16.23
C ALA A 14 18.67 -8.36 -16.17
N GLU A 15 19.95 -7.97 -16.08
CA GLU A 15 21.07 -8.91 -15.92
C GLU A 15 20.87 -9.85 -14.72
N ARG A 16 20.41 -9.31 -13.58
CA ARG A 16 20.18 -10.08 -12.36
C ARG A 16 18.99 -11.04 -12.44
N LYS A 17 18.01 -10.78 -13.31
CA LYS A 17 16.75 -11.55 -13.40
C LYS A 17 16.66 -12.45 -14.65
N GLY A 18 17.75 -12.55 -15.42
CA GLY A 18 17.85 -13.43 -16.58
C GLY A 18 17.49 -12.76 -17.91
N GLY A 19 17.71 -11.45 -18.03
CA GLY A 19 17.46 -10.63 -19.21
C GLY A 19 16.13 -9.86 -19.16
N ASP A 20 15.95 -8.97 -20.14
CA ASP A 20 14.83 -8.02 -20.22
C ASP A 20 13.47 -8.72 -20.16
N ILE A 21 13.27 -9.76 -20.98
CA ILE A 21 12.01 -10.50 -21.04
C ILE A 21 11.65 -11.09 -19.67
N ALA A 22 12.64 -11.67 -18.99
CA ALA A 22 12.43 -12.30 -17.69
C ALA A 22 12.18 -11.27 -16.58
N LEU A 23 12.76 -10.07 -16.68
CA LEU A 23 12.47 -8.96 -15.78
C LEU A 23 11.03 -8.46 -15.98
N GLU A 24 10.65 -8.15 -17.22
CA GLU A 24 9.33 -7.60 -17.56
C GLU A 24 8.20 -8.54 -17.13
N GLN A 25 8.35 -9.85 -17.30
CA GLN A 25 7.37 -10.85 -16.83
C GLN A 25 7.16 -10.89 -15.32
N ARG A 26 8.10 -10.31 -14.53
CA ARG A 26 8.00 -10.24 -13.06
C ARG A 26 7.39 -8.94 -12.57
N LEU A 27 7.22 -7.94 -13.43
CA LEU A 27 6.67 -6.65 -13.05
C LEU A 27 5.14 -6.74 -12.95
N SER A 28 4.60 -6.27 -11.84
CA SER A 28 3.18 -5.93 -11.77
C SER A 28 2.97 -4.50 -12.22
N LEU A 29 1.90 -4.25 -12.97
CA LEU A 29 1.47 -2.90 -13.35
C LEU A 29 0.40 -2.38 -12.38
N PRO A 30 0.33 -1.06 -12.13
CA PRO A 30 -0.79 -0.47 -11.41
C PRO A 30 -2.06 -0.55 -12.26
N LEU A 31 -3.21 -0.42 -11.59
CA LEU A 31 -4.50 -0.26 -12.26
C LEU A 31 -4.63 1.15 -12.83
N SER A 32 -5.38 1.27 -13.93
CA SER A 32 -5.78 2.57 -14.46
C SER A 32 -6.70 3.31 -13.49
N CYS A 33 -6.83 4.64 -13.68
CA CYS A 33 -7.74 5.47 -12.88
C CYS A 33 -9.18 4.95 -12.90
N ASN A 34 -9.68 4.50 -14.06
CA ASN A 34 -11.05 3.97 -14.17
C ASN A 34 -11.22 2.62 -13.44
N GLU A 35 -10.23 1.74 -13.53
CA GLU A 35 -10.26 0.46 -12.79
C GLU A 35 -10.20 0.69 -11.28
N LEU A 36 -9.40 1.65 -10.80
CA LEU A 36 -9.37 2.03 -9.39
C LEU A 36 -10.71 2.56 -8.91
N LYS A 37 -11.35 3.45 -9.68
CA LYS A 37 -12.68 4.00 -9.37
C LYS A 37 -13.79 2.94 -9.31
N ALA A 38 -13.62 1.84 -10.05
CA ALA A 38 -14.58 0.72 -10.05
C ALA A 38 -14.49 -0.15 -8.79
N ILE A 39 -13.43 -0.02 -7.99
CA ILE A 39 -13.29 -0.74 -6.72
C ILE A 39 -14.24 -0.13 -5.68
N THR A 40 -15.09 -0.94 -5.09
CA THR A 40 -16.04 -0.49 -4.07
C THR A 40 -15.38 -0.23 -2.71
N ASP A 41 -15.95 0.69 -1.94
CA ASP A 41 -15.41 1.12 -0.64
C ASP A 41 -15.31 -0.01 0.39
N ASP A 42 -16.20 -1.01 0.34
CA ASP A 42 -16.11 -2.20 1.20
C ASP A 42 -14.86 -3.04 0.89
N ARG A 43 -14.44 -3.14 -0.38
CA ARG A 43 -13.20 -3.83 -0.77
C ARG A 43 -11.97 -3.07 -0.31
N TRP A 44 -12.02 -1.74 -0.29
CA TRP A 44 -10.98 -0.92 0.34
C TRP A 44 -10.86 -1.20 1.83
N LEU A 45 -11.98 -1.15 2.56
CA LEU A 45 -11.99 -1.46 4.01
C LEU A 45 -11.48 -2.87 4.30
N ALA A 46 -11.91 -3.85 3.50
CA ALA A 46 -11.45 -5.23 3.57
C ALA A 46 -9.92 -5.32 3.41
N CYS A 47 -9.35 -4.69 2.38
CA CYS A 47 -7.91 -4.72 2.15
C CYS A 47 -7.10 -4.03 3.26
N LEU A 48 -7.53 -2.83 3.69
CA LEU A 48 -6.90 -2.11 4.80
C LEU A 48 -6.88 -2.98 6.07
N THR A 49 -8.02 -3.60 6.39
CA THR A 49 -8.15 -4.51 7.53
C THR A 49 -7.19 -5.68 7.37
N GLN A 50 -7.15 -6.32 6.20
CA GLN A 50 -6.26 -7.45 5.95
C GLN A 50 -4.79 -7.09 6.20
N LYS A 51 -4.32 -5.93 5.71
CA LYS A 51 -2.93 -5.48 5.92
C LYS A 51 -2.63 -5.20 7.39
N ILE A 52 -3.58 -4.62 8.15
CA ILE A 52 -3.44 -4.43 9.59
C ILE A 52 -3.29 -5.77 10.32
N PHE A 53 -4.09 -6.78 9.94
CA PHE A 53 -4.00 -8.11 10.53
C PHE A 53 -2.72 -8.84 10.17
N GLN A 54 -2.17 -8.65 8.97
CA GLN A 54 -0.88 -9.20 8.54
C GLN A 54 0.32 -8.61 9.28
N CYS A 55 0.20 -7.44 9.90
CA CYS A 55 1.26 -6.89 10.73
C CYS A 55 1.48 -7.76 11.98
N GLY A 56 2.62 -8.45 12.03
CA GLY A 56 2.98 -9.36 13.12
C GLY A 56 2.30 -10.73 13.08
N ILE A 57 1.61 -11.08 12.00
CA ILE A 57 0.96 -12.39 11.83
C ILE A 57 1.35 -12.97 10.46
N ARG A 58 1.65 -14.27 10.42
CA ARG A 58 1.97 -14.96 9.16
C ARG A 58 0.82 -14.77 8.16
N TRP A 59 1.15 -14.33 6.95
CA TRP A 59 0.17 -14.05 5.89
C TRP A 59 -0.85 -15.18 5.70
N GLN A 60 -0.38 -16.44 5.67
CA GLN A 60 -1.24 -17.60 5.44
C GLN A 60 -2.29 -17.80 6.53
N VAL A 61 -1.99 -17.42 7.78
CA VAL A 61 -2.97 -17.49 8.89
C VAL A 61 -4.11 -16.50 8.67
N VAL A 62 -3.78 -15.27 8.26
CA VAL A 62 -4.79 -14.25 7.93
C VAL A 62 -5.65 -14.69 6.75
N ARG A 63 -5.01 -15.21 5.69
CA ARG A 63 -5.71 -15.71 4.49
C ARG A 63 -6.70 -16.83 4.84
N ASN A 64 -6.29 -17.81 5.65
CA ASN A 64 -7.13 -18.95 6.02
C ASN A 64 -8.36 -18.52 6.85
N LYS A 65 -8.29 -17.42 7.58
CA LYS A 65 -9.40 -16.87 8.38
C LYS A 65 -10.24 -15.84 7.62
N TRP A 66 -9.88 -15.49 6.39
CA TRP A 66 -10.47 -14.33 5.70
C TRP A 66 -11.97 -14.49 5.41
N ALA A 67 -12.44 -15.70 5.07
CA ALA A 67 -13.86 -15.97 4.91
C ALA A 67 -14.66 -15.64 6.19
N GLY A 68 -14.13 -16.02 7.36
CA GLY A 68 -14.71 -15.66 8.65
C GLY A 68 -14.73 -14.14 8.89
N PHE A 69 -13.73 -13.39 8.42
CA PHE A 69 -13.76 -11.93 8.48
C PHE A 69 -14.87 -11.34 7.61
N GLU A 70 -15.00 -11.80 6.36
CA GLU A 70 -16.08 -11.36 5.47
C GLU A 70 -17.45 -11.63 6.09
N ASP A 71 -17.68 -12.82 6.65
CA ASP A 71 -18.96 -13.16 7.28
C ASP A 71 -19.23 -12.33 8.55
N VAL A 72 -18.24 -12.26 9.46
CA VAL A 72 -18.39 -11.58 10.75
C VAL A 72 -18.59 -10.07 10.57
N PHE A 73 -17.97 -9.48 9.55
CA PHE A 73 -18.03 -8.04 9.29
C PHE A 73 -18.93 -7.68 8.10
N PHE A 74 -19.92 -8.53 7.78
CA PHE A 74 -20.95 -8.27 6.76
C PHE A 74 -20.40 -7.83 5.40
N GLY A 75 -19.34 -8.50 4.94
CA GLY A 75 -18.62 -8.17 3.71
C GLY A 75 -17.96 -6.80 3.75
N PHE A 76 -17.64 -6.28 4.95
CA PHE A 76 -17.09 -4.93 5.17
C PHE A 76 -17.98 -3.79 4.65
N ASN A 77 -19.29 -4.00 4.54
CA ASN A 77 -20.23 -2.96 4.12
C ASN A 77 -20.17 -1.75 5.08
N ILE A 78 -19.79 -0.58 4.56
CA ILE A 78 -19.51 0.64 5.34
C ILE A 78 -20.71 1.07 6.18
N GLU A 79 -21.91 1.10 5.59
CA GLU A 79 -23.14 1.52 6.30
C GLU A 79 -23.48 0.56 7.44
N LYS A 80 -23.48 -0.74 7.18
CA LYS A 80 -23.73 -1.76 8.22
C LYS A 80 -22.73 -1.66 9.36
N MET A 81 -21.45 -1.39 9.06
CA MET A 81 -20.42 -1.22 10.10
C MET A 81 -20.65 0.01 10.95
N GLY A 82 -21.09 1.13 10.36
CA GLY A 82 -21.37 2.37 11.08
C GLY A 82 -22.57 2.30 12.04
N LEU A 83 -23.48 1.34 11.83
CA LEU A 83 -24.67 1.13 12.68
C LEU A 83 -24.42 0.18 13.87
N MET A 84 -23.24 -0.44 13.97
CA MET A 84 -22.97 -1.40 15.04
C MET A 84 -22.59 -0.69 16.35
N PRO A 85 -23.24 -1.02 17.49
CA PRO A 85 -22.86 -0.48 18.79
C PRO A 85 -21.52 -1.07 19.24
N GLU A 86 -20.83 -0.38 20.16
CA GLU A 86 -19.48 -0.73 20.61
C GLU A 86 -19.40 -2.15 21.19
N GLU A 87 -20.40 -2.57 21.96
CA GLU A 87 -20.44 -3.91 22.57
C GLU A 87 -20.50 -5.03 21.52
N MET A 88 -21.07 -4.74 20.34
CA MET A 88 -21.09 -5.69 19.23
C MET A 88 -19.69 -5.90 18.66
N TRP A 89 -18.85 -4.86 18.62
CA TRP A 89 -17.46 -4.97 18.17
C TRP A 89 -16.63 -5.83 19.12
N GLU A 90 -16.80 -5.64 20.43
CA GLU A 90 -16.13 -6.48 21.44
C GLU A 90 -16.53 -7.95 21.31
N ARG A 91 -17.84 -8.22 21.16
CA ARG A 91 -18.35 -9.58 20.95
C ARG A 91 -17.81 -10.20 19.66
N LYS A 92 -17.80 -9.46 18.55
CA LYS A 92 -17.27 -9.93 17.26
C LYS A 92 -15.76 -10.21 17.35
N ALA A 93 -15.00 -9.42 18.11
CA ALA A 93 -13.57 -9.65 18.33
C ALA A 93 -13.25 -10.97 19.03
N GLN A 94 -14.22 -11.58 19.71
CA GLN A 94 -14.07 -12.90 20.35
C GLN A 94 -14.47 -14.06 19.43
N ASN A 95 -14.96 -13.80 18.22
CA ASN A 95 -15.41 -14.85 17.31
C ASN A 95 -14.22 -15.75 16.87
N PRO A 96 -14.31 -17.10 17.04
CA PRO A 96 -13.22 -18.01 16.67
C PRO A 96 -12.96 -18.10 15.16
N GLU A 97 -13.90 -17.66 14.32
CA GLU A 97 -13.75 -17.62 12.87
C GLU A 97 -12.80 -16.52 12.39
N ILE A 98 -12.46 -15.57 13.26
CA ILE A 98 -11.46 -14.52 12.98
C ILE A 98 -10.24 -14.65 13.89
N ILE A 99 -9.24 -13.82 13.62
CA ILE A 99 -8.12 -13.63 14.54
C ILE A 99 -8.61 -12.76 15.70
N ARG A 100 -8.64 -13.33 16.90
CA ARG A 100 -9.09 -12.66 18.13
C ARG A 100 -8.07 -11.63 18.63
N ASP A 101 -8.11 -10.45 18.04
CA ASP A 101 -7.30 -9.28 18.43
C ASP A 101 -8.20 -8.04 18.48
N LEU A 102 -8.70 -7.72 19.68
CA LEU A 102 -9.61 -6.60 19.90
C LEU A 102 -9.01 -5.28 19.40
N LYS A 103 -7.72 -5.03 19.65
CA LYS A 103 -7.06 -3.78 19.25
C LYS A 103 -7.00 -3.63 17.73
N LYS A 104 -6.91 -4.72 16.98
CA LYS A 104 -7.00 -4.71 15.51
C LYS A 104 -8.43 -4.63 15.02
N VAL A 105 -9.37 -5.34 15.63
CA VAL A 105 -10.80 -5.26 15.28
C VAL A 105 -11.32 -3.84 15.43
N MET A 106 -10.99 -3.15 16.52
CA MET A 106 -11.39 -1.76 16.75
C MET A 106 -10.77 -0.75 15.76
N THR A 107 -9.88 -1.18 14.85
CA THR A 107 -9.45 -0.31 13.73
C THR A 107 -10.46 -0.28 12.57
N ILE A 108 -11.31 -1.30 12.44
CA ILE A 108 -12.30 -1.41 11.38
C ILE A 108 -13.31 -0.24 11.43
N PRO A 109 -13.98 0.09 12.56
CA PRO A 109 -14.94 1.20 12.60
C PRO A 109 -14.28 2.56 12.30
N GLU A 110 -13.07 2.78 12.82
CA GLU A 110 -12.29 4.00 12.55
C GLU A 110 -11.95 4.16 11.05
N ASN A 111 -11.51 3.08 10.42
CA ASN A 111 -11.18 3.08 8.99
C ASN A 111 -12.44 3.15 8.10
N ALA A 112 -13.55 2.55 8.53
CA ALA A 112 -14.85 2.69 7.87
C ALA A 112 -15.32 4.15 7.90
N ASN A 113 -15.18 4.83 9.04
CA ASN A 113 -15.48 6.26 9.17
C ASN A 113 -14.57 7.14 8.30
N MET A 114 -13.26 6.83 8.22
CA MET A 114 -12.35 7.52 7.30
C MET A 114 -12.82 7.38 5.84
N ILE A 115 -13.14 6.15 5.41
CA ILE A 115 -13.65 5.86 4.06
C ILE A 115 -14.96 6.60 3.80
N HIS A 116 -15.91 6.56 4.74
CA HIS A 116 -17.17 7.26 4.61
C HIS A 116 -17.00 8.78 4.44
N ARG A 117 -16.11 9.41 5.23
CA ARG A 117 -15.81 10.84 5.08
C ARG A 117 -15.23 11.18 3.71
N ALA A 118 -14.28 10.37 3.23
CA ALA A 118 -13.74 10.53 1.88
C ALA A 118 -14.83 10.36 0.80
N ALA A 119 -15.76 9.43 0.99
CA ALA A 119 -16.89 9.23 0.08
C ALA A 119 -17.85 10.43 0.05
N VAL A 120 -18.10 11.07 1.20
CA VAL A 120 -18.90 12.32 1.25
C VAL A 120 -18.24 13.46 0.46
N GLU A 121 -16.91 13.57 0.51
CA GLU A 121 -16.17 14.65 -0.14
C GLU A 121 -15.89 14.39 -1.64
N HIS A 122 -15.67 13.13 -2.02
CA HIS A 122 -15.19 12.74 -3.37
C HIS A 122 -16.12 11.77 -4.11
N GLY A 123 -17.30 11.48 -3.56
CA GLY A 123 -18.26 10.49 -4.07
C GLY A 123 -17.95 9.04 -3.67
N SER A 124 -16.67 8.67 -3.56
CA SER A 124 -16.21 7.40 -2.96
C SER A 124 -14.77 7.53 -2.47
N PHE A 125 -14.33 6.65 -1.58
CA PHE A 125 -12.92 6.59 -1.20
C PHE A 125 -12.04 6.17 -2.39
N ALA A 126 -12.55 5.28 -3.25
CA ALA A 126 -11.89 4.89 -4.48
C ALA A 126 -11.62 6.08 -5.42
N ASN A 127 -12.59 6.99 -5.58
CA ASN A 127 -12.42 8.22 -6.37
C ASN A 127 -11.29 9.09 -5.81
N MET A 128 -11.31 9.34 -4.50
CA MET A 128 -10.26 10.12 -3.84
C MET A 128 -8.87 9.51 -4.08
N VAL A 129 -8.73 8.18 -3.97
CA VAL A 129 -7.44 7.49 -4.20
C VAL A 129 -7.03 7.53 -5.67
N ALA A 130 -7.96 7.31 -6.59
CA ALA A 130 -7.70 7.29 -8.03
C ALA A 130 -7.24 8.66 -8.53
N GLU A 131 -7.91 9.73 -8.08
CA GLU A 131 -7.64 11.11 -8.46
C GLU A 131 -6.47 11.73 -7.70
N TRP A 132 -5.95 11.06 -6.66
CA TRP A 132 -4.79 11.55 -5.93
C TRP A 132 -3.57 11.69 -6.87
N PRO A 133 -2.90 12.86 -6.90
CA PRO A 133 -1.76 13.10 -7.77
C PRO A 133 -0.62 12.10 -7.52
N GLU A 134 -0.16 11.40 -8.57
CA GLU A 134 0.90 10.38 -8.47
C GLU A 134 2.23 10.99 -8.00
N GLN A 135 2.50 12.23 -8.41
CA GLN A 135 3.66 13.01 -7.99
C GLN A 135 3.67 13.36 -6.49
N ASP A 136 2.54 13.15 -5.79
CA ASP A 136 2.39 13.34 -4.34
C ASP A 136 1.76 12.10 -3.67
N ILE A 137 2.21 10.90 -4.05
CA ILE A 137 1.74 9.67 -3.41
C ILE A 137 2.09 9.61 -1.90
N VAL A 138 3.17 10.28 -1.48
CA VAL A 138 3.51 10.47 -0.06
C VAL A 138 2.42 11.27 0.66
N GLY A 139 1.80 12.26 0.02
CA GLY A 139 0.63 12.97 0.54
C GLY A 139 -0.51 12.01 0.88
N LEU A 140 -0.80 11.04 0.00
CA LEU A 140 -1.83 10.03 0.25
C LEU A 140 -1.47 9.15 1.44
N TRP A 141 -0.20 8.77 1.60
CA TRP A 141 0.24 8.01 2.77
C TRP A 141 0.06 8.78 4.07
N LEU A 142 0.34 10.09 4.05
CA LEU A 142 0.14 10.96 5.20
C LEU A 142 -1.34 11.13 5.53
N TYR A 143 -2.20 11.21 4.51
CA TYR A 143 -3.65 11.20 4.68
C TYR A 143 -4.10 9.93 5.41
N LEU A 144 -3.73 8.75 4.90
CA LEU A 144 -4.08 7.47 5.54
C LEU A 144 -3.56 7.37 6.97
N LYS A 145 -2.32 7.82 7.21
CA LYS A 145 -1.72 7.83 8.55
C LYS A 145 -2.47 8.74 9.53
N LYS A 146 -2.94 9.90 9.06
CA LYS A 146 -3.58 10.93 9.88
C LYS A 146 -5.04 10.60 10.17
N HIS A 147 -5.77 10.14 9.16
CA HIS A 147 -7.22 9.97 9.23
C HIS A 147 -7.64 8.53 9.52
N GLY A 148 -6.78 7.54 9.23
CA GLY A 148 -7.03 6.14 9.52
C GLY A 148 -6.37 5.64 10.80
N LYS A 149 -6.74 4.43 11.20
CA LYS A 149 -6.20 3.74 12.38
C LYS A 149 -5.24 2.63 11.96
N ARG A 150 -3.98 2.74 12.41
CA ARG A 150 -2.87 1.82 12.10
C ARG A 150 -2.50 1.72 10.60
N LEU A 151 -2.79 2.78 9.84
CA LEU A 151 -2.44 2.86 8.41
C LEU A 151 -1.11 3.59 8.12
N GLY A 152 -0.40 4.05 9.16
CA GLY A 152 0.94 4.60 9.02
C GLY A 152 2.03 3.56 8.75
N GLY A 153 3.26 4.03 8.55
CA GLY A 153 4.41 3.17 8.25
C GLY A 153 4.20 2.43 6.93
N LYS A 154 4.36 1.09 6.93
CA LYS A 154 4.21 0.27 5.73
C LYS A 154 2.76 -0.01 5.35
N THR A 155 1.83 -0.03 6.31
CA THR A 155 0.47 -0.57 6.09
C THR A 155 -0.28 0.16 4.99
N GLY A 156 -0.34 1.50 5.03
CA GLY A 156 -1.04 2.30 4.01
C GLY A 156 -0.45 2.09 2.63
N ALA A 157 0.87 2.29 2.47
CA ALA A 157 1.56 2.13 1.19
C ALA A 157 1.38 0.72 0.58
N TYR A 158 1.49 -0.33 1.40
CA TYR A 158 1.28 -1.71 0.94
C TYR A 158 -0.19 -2.00 0.61
N SER A 159 -1.14 -1.34 1.28
CA SER A 159 -2.57 -1.48 0.95
C SER A 159 -2.86 -0.84 -0.41
N LEU A 160 -2.36 0.39 -0.64
CA LEU A 160 -2.49 1.09 -1.91
C LEU A 160 -1.91 0.27 -3.07
N ARG A 161 -0.68 -0.25 -2.91
CA ARG A 161 -0.06 -1.12 -3.92
C ARG A 161 -0.87 -2.40 -4.17
N ALA A 162 -1.39 -3.03 -3.11
CA ALA A 162 -2.19 -4.25 -3.25
C ALA A 162 -3.54 -4.00 -3.94
N MET A 163 -4.08 -2.79 -3.82
CA MET A 163 -5.30 -2.36 -4.50
C MET A 163 -5.04 -1.75 -5.88
N GLY A 164 -3.78 -1.73 -6.33
CA GLY A 164 -3.40 -1.29 -7.67
C GLY A 164 -3.15 0.21 -7.83
N LYS A 165 -3.18 1.03 -6.77
CA LYS A 165 -2.81 2.46 -6.89
C LYS A 165 -1.31 2.56 -7.16
N ASP A 166 -0.96 3.35 -8.17
CA ASP A 166 0.45 3.59 -8.48
C ASP A 166 1.16 4.27 -7.30
N SER A 167 2.16 3.58 -6.78
CA SER A 167 2.85 3.97 -5.55
C SER A 167 4.16 3.19 -5.45
N PHE A 168 5.24 3.77 -4.93
CA PHE A 168 6.46 3.03 -4.63
C PHE A 168 6.41 2.37 -3.23
N LEU A 169 7.23 1.36 -2.97
CA LEU A 169 7.32 0.75 -1.63
C LEU A 169 8.71 0.93 -1.05
N PHE A 170 8.78 1.38 0.20
CA PHE A 170 10.00 1.39 1.03
C PHE A 170 10.31 -0.03 1.57
N THR A 171 10.52 -0.97 0.63
CA THR A 171 11.07 -2.30 0.92
C THR A 171 12.50 -2.17 1.44
N LYS A 172 13.06 -3.28 1.96
CA LYS A 172 14.46 -3.28 2.43
C LYS A 172 15.42 -2.91 1.29
N ASP A 173 15.21 -3.48 0.11
CA ASP A 173 16.09 -3.27 -1.05
C ASP A 173 15.97 -1.86 -1.62
N VAL A 174 14.75 -1.33 -1.74
CA VAL A 174 14.53 0.05 -2.20
C VAL A 174 15.13 1.03 -1.19
N GLU A 175 14.89 0.86 0.11
CA GLU A 175 15.46 1.74 1.13
C GLU A 175 16.99 1.68 1.16
N SER A 176 17.57 0.48 1.04
CA SER A 176 19.02 0.29 0.96
C SER A 176 19.61 0.99 -0.26
N TYR A 177 18.98 0.86 -1.43
CA TYR A 177 19.41 1.54 -2.64
C TYR A 177 19.36 3.06 -2.49
N LEU A 178 18.22 3.61 -2.06
CA LEU A 178 18.04 5.06 -1.87
C LEU A 178 19.04 5.64 -0.85
N ARG A 179 19.40 4.86 0.18
CA ARG A 179 20.41 5.25 1.15
C ARG A 179 21.82 5.21 0.58
N HIS A 180 22.16 4.16 -0.17
CA HIS A 180 23.46 4.02 -0.80
C HIS A 180 23.73 5.11 -1.84
N THR A 181 22.70 5.54 -2.58
CA THR A 181 22.80 6.64 -3.55
C THR A 181 22.62 8.03 -2.93
N GLY A 182 22.53 8.14 -1.60
CA GLY A 182 22.42 9.41 -0.88
C GLY A 182 21.09 10.16 -1.05
N ILE A 183 20.06 9.51 -1.59
CA ILE A 183 18.71 10.10 -1.70
C ILE A 183 18.05 10.16 -0.31
N VAL A 184 18.27 9.11 0.50
CA VAL A 184 17.79 9.01 1.87
C VAL A 184 18.98 8.99 2.83
N ASP A 185 19.15 10.07 3.59
CA ASP A 185 20.23 10.24 4.58
C ASP A 185 19.77 10.04 6.04
N GLY A 186 18.47 10.23 6.31
CA GLY A 186 17.88 10.15 7.64
C GLY A 186 17.12 8.85 7.96
N GLY A 187 16.26 8.94 8.98
CA GLY A 187 15.38 7.85 9.39
C GLY A 187 14.36 7.49 8.29
N ARG A 188 14.17 6.20 8.06
CA ARG A 188 13.35 5.64 6.97
C ARG A 188 11.89 6.12 6.93
N ASP A 189 11.32 6.46 8.08
CA ASP A 189 9.90 6.83 8.22
C ASP A 189 9.73 8.33 8.51
N THR A 190 10.74 9.15 8.16
CA THR A 190 10.67 10.60 8.27
C THR A 190 10.06 11.23 7.02
N LEU A 191 9.36 12.36 7.19
CA LEU A 191 8.77 13.10 6.09
C LEU A 191 9.82 13.56 5.06
N LYS A 192 11.01 13.97 5.53
CA LYS A 192 12.13 14.35 4.66
C LYS A 192 12.54 13.18 3.75
N SER A 193 12.77 12.00 4.33
CA SER A 193 13.16 10.82 3.55
C SER A 193 12.09 10.39 2.54
N TRP A 194 10.81 10.45 2.91
CA TRP A 194 9.72 10.14 1.98
C TRP A 194 9.63 11.15 0.84
N ARG A 195 9.75 12.46 1.12
CA ARG A 195 9.74 13.49 0.07
C ARG A 195 10.94 13.38 -0.86
N ASN A 196 12.14 13.16 -0.33
CA ASN A 196 13.32 12.96 -1.16
C ASN A 196 13.17 11.75 -2.09
N ALA A 197 12.61 10.65 -1.58
CA ALA A 197 12.30 9.50 -2.40
C ALA A 197 11.24 9.82 -3.45
N GLN A 198 10.12 10.46 -3.09
CA GLN A 198 9.10 10.90 -4.05
C GLN A 198 9.71 11.70 -5.20
N HIS A 199 10.55 12.69 -4.91
CA HIS A 199 11.24 13.46 -5.96
C HIS A 199 12.09 12.56 -6.86
N ALA A 200 12.86 11.63 -6.30
CA ALA A 200 13.65 10.70 -7.11
C ALA A 200 12.79 9.79 -8.00
N PHE A 201 11.70 9.27 -7.45
CA PHE A 201 10.73 8.45 -8.16
C PHE A 201 10.02 9.21 -9.29
N ASN A 202 9.63 10.47 -9.05
CA ASN A 202 9.03 11.33 -10.08
C ASN A 202 10.01 11.59 -11.22
N ASP A 203 11.28 11.86 -10.90
CA ASP A 203 12.30 12.12 -11.92
C ASP A 203 12.59 10.86 -12.76
N TRP A 204 12.65 9.67 -12.14
CA TRP A 204 12.78 8.41 -12.88
C TRP A 204 11.53 8.07 -13.71
N GLN A 205 10.32 8.44 -13.25
CA GLN A 205 9.09 8.32 -14.03
C GLN A 205 9.14 9.21 -15.27
N GLN A 206 9.57 10.47 -15.13
CA GLN A 206 9.74 11.37 -16.28
C GLN A 206 10.81 10.86 -17.26
N GLU A 207 11.89 10.27 -16.76
CA GLU A 207 12.97 9.73 -17.59
C GLU A 207 12.54 8.48 -18.38
N SER A 208 11.79 7.57 -17.74
CA SER A 208 11.51 6.24 -18.29
C SER A 208 10.11 6.06 -18.88
N GLY A 209 9.16 6.94 -18.53
CA GLY A 209 7.73 6.76 -18.82
C GLY A 209 7.05 5.64 -18.03
N ARG A 210 7.75 5.00 -17.09
CA ARG A 210 7.20 3.90 -16.27
C ARG A 210 6.46 4.39 -15.03
N SER A 211 5.56 3.55 -14.53
CA SER A 211 4.86 3.80 -13.27
C SER A 211 5.81 3.75 -12.05
N LEU A 212 5.42 4.41 -10.95
CA LEU A 212 6.16 4.35 -9.67
C LEU A 212 6.26 2.90 -9.15
N THR A 213 5.23 2.11 -9.48
CA THR A 213 5.09 0.70 -9.17
C THR A 213 6.17 -0.13 -9.84
N GLU A 214 6.39 0.05 -11.14
CA GLU A 214 7.44 -0.60 -11.91
C GLU A 214 8.82 -0.15 -11.45
N ILE A 215 9.06 1.16 -11.35
CA ILE A 215 10.34 1.74 -10.93
C ILE A 215 10.75 1.16 -9.57
N SER A 216 9.79 1.06 -8.65
CA SER A 216 10.03 0.50 -7.32
C SER A 216 10.40 -0.98 -7.34
N GLN A 217 9.82 -1.77 -8.25
CA GLN A 217 10.17 -3.18 -8.42
C GLN A 217 11.52 -3.35 -9.10
N ILE A 218 11.80 -2.56 -10.14
CA ILE A 218 13.06 -2.60 -10.89
C ILE A 218 14.23 -2.23 -9.96
N ILE A 219 14.09 -1.18 -9.15
CA ILE A 219 15.08 -0.85 -8.12
C ILE A 219 15.31 -2.04 -7.19
N ALA A 220 14.24 -2.65 -6.66
CA ALA A 220 14.34 -3.79 -5.76
C ALA A 220 15.04 -5.00 -6.42
N TYR A 221 14.77 -5.27 -7.69
CA TYR A 221 15.40 -6.35 -8.45
C TYR A 221 16.85 -6.04 -8.85
N SER A 222 17.23 -4.77 -8.94
CA SER A 222 18.58 -4.32 -9.27
C SER A 222 19.59 -4.47 -8.12
N VAL A 223 19.12 -4.63 -6.88
CA VAL A 223 19.98 -4.74 -5.68
C VAL A 223 19.57 -5.92 -4.79
N GLY A 224 20.22 -6.05 -3.63
CA GLY A 224 19.88 -7.03 -2.60
C GLY A 224 20.42 -8.44 -2.86
N ASP A 225 20.08 -9.37 -1.95
CA ASP A 225 20.30 -10.79 -2.18
C ASP A 225 19.24 -11.24 -3.17
N ASN A 226 19.64 -11.84 -4.29
CA ASN A 226 18.81 -12.09 -5.47
C ASN A 226 17.71 -13.17 -5.24
N ARG A 227 17.12 -13.23 -4.05
CA ARG A 227 16.02 -14.13 -3.65
C ARG A 227 14.80 -13.78 -4.48
N VAL A 228 14.47 -14.71 -5.37
CA VAL A 228 13.22 -14.76 -6.15
C VAL A 228 12.11 -15.23 -5.23
#